data_AF-A0AAP0IH52-F1
#
_entry.id   AF-A0AAP0IH52-F1
#
_cell.length_a   1.000
_cell.length_b   1.000
_cell.length_c   1.000
_cell.angle_alpha   90.00
_cell.angle_beta   90.00
_cell.angle_gamma   90.00
#
_symmetry.space_group_name_H-M   'P 1'
#
loop_
_entity.id
_entity.type
_entity.pdbx_description
1 polymer ?
#
loop_
_entity_poly.entity_id
_entity_poly.type
_entity_poly.pdbx_seq_one_letter_code
_entity_poly.pdbx_strand_id
1 'polypeptide(L)'
;MILVPCVATKRATAEFVFTGFNADNGDGIHSRLYIFVIGLLLSQYTLTGYDASAHMTEETKNADENGPKGIISAIGISIIVGWGYLLGITFAVTDIASLLDSDNDAGGYAIAQVIYQAFKSRYGNGVGGIISLGVVAVAIFFCGMSSVTSNSRMAYAFSRDGAMPLSSLWHQVNKQEVPIYAVWLSTFISFCMALTSLQSLVAFQAMVSIATIGLYIAYALPIFLRVTLARDSFKPGPFNLGRYGILVGWVAVLWVATISVLFSLPVAYPITKDNLNYTPIAVGGLLILTIGVWISSARFWFKGPITNIDR
;
A
#
# COMPACT_ATOMS: atom_id res chain seq x y z
N MET A 1 20.12 -0.98 2.58
CA MET A 1 19.33 -0.12 3.49
C MET A 1 19.95 0.06 4.88
N ILE A 2 20.48 -0.99 5.53
CA ILE A 2 21.21 -0.86 6.82
C ILE A 2 22.54 -0.06 6.70
N LEU A 3 23.03 0.15 5.48
CA LEU A 3 24.26 0.92 5.22
C LEU A 3 24.18 2.40 5.62
N VAL A 4 23.00 3.01 5.61
CA VAL A 4 22.84 4.46 5.85
C VAL A 4 23.34 4.87 7.24
N PRO A 5 22.92 4.24 8.36
CA PRO A 5 23.47 4.55 9.69
C PRO A 5 24.95 4.16 9.85
N CYS A 6 25.45 3.16 9.10
CA CYS A 6 26.85 2.78 9.11
C CYS A 6 27.76 3.78 8.38
N VAL A 7 27.23 4.46 7.36
CA VAL A 7 27.96 5.44 6.54
C VAL A 7 27.85 6.85 7.11
N ALA A 8 26.73 7.18 7.78
CA ALA A 8 26.53 8.49 8.40
C ALA A 8 27.60 8.80 9.47
N THR A 9 28.41 9.82 9.21
CA THR A 9 29.47 10.33 10.09
C THR A 9 28.94 11.21 11.20
N LYS A 10 27.92 12.02 10.90
CA LYS A 10 27.15 12.81 11.88
C LYS A 10 25.85 12.08 12.15
N ARG A 11 25.51 11.94 13.43
CA ARG A 11 24.28 11.30 13.88
C ARG A 11 23.49 12.25 14.75
N ALA A 12 22.17 12.24 14.61
CA ALA A 12 21.28 12.92 15.54
C ALA A 12 21.41 12.33 16.95
N THR A 13 21.03 13.12 17.95
CA THR A 13 21.00 12.66 19.35
C THR A 13 19.82 11.70 19.56
N ALA A 14 19.96 10.77 20.50
CA ALA A 14 18.86 9.87 20.85
C ALA A 14 17.61 10.64 21.36
N GLU A 15 17.83 11.77 22.03
CA GLU A 15 16.77 12.69 22.42
C GLU A 15 15.98 13.18 21.20
N PHE A 16 16.67 13.70 20.17
CA PHE A 16 16.00 14.10 18.94
C PHE A 16 15.21 12.95 18.29
N VAL A 17 15.78 11.74 18.24
CA VAL A 17 15.14 10.59 17.58
C VAL A 17 13.89 10.11 18.32
N PHE A 18 13.90 10.09 19.65
CA PHE A 18 12.79 9.52 20.44
C PHE A 18 11.81 10.56 20.97
N THR A 19 12.21 11.83 21.12
CA THR A 19 11.35 12.89 21.68
C THR A 19 11.14 14.06 20.73
N GLY A 20 11.88 14.13 19.62
CA GLY A 20 11.71 15.18 18.61
C GLY A 20 10.35 15.07 17.93
N PHE A 21 9.58 16.15 17.97
CA PHE A 21 8.34 16.29 17.21
C PHE A 21 8.42 17.55 16.36
N ASN A 22 8.62 17.40 15.06
CA ASN A 22 8.64 18.55 14.16
C ASN A 22 7.19 18.98 13.84
N ALA A 23 6.76 20.09 14.44
CA ALA A 23 5.45 20.68 14.19
C ALA A 23 5.47 21.76 13.09
N ASP A 24 6.64 22.25 12.71
CA ASP A 24 6.80 23.25 11.66
C ASP A 24 6.94 22.55 10.31
N ASN A 25 5.81 22.36 9.63
CA ASN A 25 5.74 21.73 8.31
C ASN A 25 5.76 22.72 7.14
N GLY A 26 5.59 24.03 7.39
CA GLY A 26 5.45 25.03 6.32
C GLY A 26 4.15 24.89 5.51
N ASP A 27 3.29 23.95 5.88
CA ASP A 27 2.07 23.55 5.16
C ASP A 27 0.79 24.15 5.79
N GLY A 28 0.91 25.15 6.67
CA GLY A 28 -0.23 25.86 7.27
C GLY A 28 -1.08 25.03 8.24
N ILE A 29 -0.63 23.84 8.64
CA ILE A 29 -1.29 23.02 9.67
C ILE A 29 -0.66 23.32 11.02
N HIS A 30 -1.42 23.89 11.94
CA HIS A 30 -0.93 24.26 13.28
C HIS A 30 -1.29 23.25 14.40
N SER A 31 -2.19 22.30 14.12
CA SER A 31 -2.62 21.32 15.13
C SER A 31 -1.63 20.16 15.23
N ARG A 32 -0.94 20.07 16.38
CA ARG A 32 0.00 18.97 16.67
C ARG A 32 -0.66 17.59 16.59
N LEU A 33 -1.89 17.46 17.08
CA LEU A 33 -2.65 16.21 17.02
C LEU A 33 -2.89 15.81 15.56
N TYR A 34 -3.25 16.77 14.72
CA TYR A 34 -3.50 16.51 13.30
C TYR A 34 -2.23 16.07 12.57
N ILE A 35 -1.10 16.75 12.81
CA ILE A 35 0.22 16.37 12.27
C ILE A 35 0.60 14.96 12.72
N PHE A 36 0.43 14.64 14.01
CA PHE A 36 0.71 13.31 14.54
C PHE A 36 -0.11 12.23 13.84
N VAL A 37 -1.42 12.45 13.72
CA VAL A 37 -2.34 11.45 13.15
C VAL A 37 -2.14 11.31 11.64
N ILE A 38 -1.83 12.38 10.90
CA ILE A 38 -1.42 12.30 9.49
C ILE A 38 -0.10 11.56 9.32
N GLY A 39 0.85 11.72 10.26
CA GLY A 39 2.12 10.99 10.24
C GLY A 39 1.95 9.46 10.23
N LEU A 40 0.85 8.93 10.78
CA LEU A 40 0.54 7.50 10.77
C LEU A 40 0.24 6.97 9.36
N LEU A 41 -0.12 7.84 8.41
CA LEU A 41 -0.48 7.44 7.03
C LEU A 41 0.69 6.80 6.29
N LEU A 42 1.93 7.28 6.53
CA LEU A 42 3.11 6.71 5.88
C LEU A 42 3.36 5.26 6.30
N SER A 43 3.21 4.98 7.60
CA SER A 43 3.32 3.62 8.13
C SER A 43 2.27 2.70 7.54
N GLN A 44 1.04 3.21 7.37
CA GLN A 44 -0.05 2.46 6.75
C GLN A 44 0.24 2.15 5.27
N TYR A 45 0.66 3.14 4.50
CA TYR A 45 1.02 2.97 3.09
C TYR A 45 2.12 1.91 2.89
N THR A 46 3.07 1.83 3.81
CA THR A 46 4.22 0.91 3.69
C THR A 46 3.84 -0.56 3.91
N LEU A 47 2.73 -0.84 4.61
CA LEU A 47 2.29 -2.20 4.94
C LEU A 47 1.13 -2.67 4.04
N THR A 48 1.08 -2.26 2.78
CA THR A 48 0.11 -2.78 1.80
C THR A 48 0.61 -4.05 1.10
N GLY A 49 -0.31 -4.90 0.62
CA GLY A 49 0.04 -6.05 -0.23
C GLY A 49 0.50 -7.31 0.51
N TYR A 50 0.37 -7.37 1.84
CA TYR A 50 0.64 -8.58 2.63
C TYR A 50 -0.27 -9.76 2.27
N ASP A 51 -1.40 -9.50 1.62
CA ASP A 51 -2.35 -10.50 1.11
C ASP A 51 -1.91 -11.10 -0.25
N ALA A 52 -0.82 -10.64 -0.85
CA ALA A 52 -0.23 -11.27 -2.03
C ALA A 52 0.02 -12.78 -1.80
N SER A 53 0.39 -13.15 -0.57
CA SER A 53 0.50 -14.55 -0.16
C SER A 53 -0.82 -15.32 -0.24
N ALA A 54 -1.96 -14.66 -0.05
CA ALA A 54 -3.29 -15.24 -0.21
C ALA A 54 -3.64 -15.49 -1.69
N HIS A 55 -3.23 -14.59 -2.59
CA HIS A 55 -3.49 -14.72 -4.03
C HIS A 55 -2.62 -15.80 -4.72
N MET A 56 -1.56 -16.25 -4.06
CA MET A 56 -0.66 -17.31 -4.54
C MET A 56 -0.73 -18.59 -3.68
N THR A 57 -1.79 -18.75 -2.88
CA THR A 57 -1.94 -19.95 -2.04
C THR A 57 -2.08 -21.23 -2.84
N GLU A 58 -2.62 -21.17 -4.06
CA GLU A 58 -2.78 -22.34 -4.95
C GLU A 58 -1.43 -23.01 -5.27
N GLU A 59 -0.31 -22.27 -5.18
CA GLU A 59 1.05 -22.77 -5.42
C GLU A 59 1.79 -23.14 -4.12
N THR A 60 1.14 -22.96 -2.97
CA THR A 60 1.73 -23.16 -1.65
C THR A 60 1.38 -24.54 -1.09
N LYS A 61 2.38 -25.29 -0.65
CA LYS A 61 2.15 -26.55 0.07
C LYS A 61 1.38 -26.27 1.37
N ASN A 62 0.36 -27.06 1.67
CA ASN A 62 -0.52 -26.86 2.85
C ASN A 62 -1.09 -25.44 2.91
N ALA A 63 -1.65 -24.97 1.79
CA ALA A 63 -2.20 -23.63 1.58
C ALA A 63 -3.08 -23.12 2.74
N ASP A 64 -3.95 -23.97 3.29
CA ASP A 64 -4.93 -23.61 4.33
C ASP A 64 -4.27 -23.16 5.66
N GLU A 65 -3.06 -23.62 5.95
CA GLU A 65 -2.31 -23.19 7.13
C GLU A 65 -1.17 -22.23 6.78
N ASN A 66 -0.47 -22.50 5.69
CA ASN A 66 0.73 -21.75 5.33
C ASN A 66 0.41 -20.39 4.73
N GLY A 67 -0.74 -20.21 4.09
CA GLY A 67 -1.20 -18.90 3.63
C GLY A 67 -1.32 -17.89 4.78
N PRO A 68 -2.15 -18.15 5.81
CA PRO A 68 -2.28 -17.27 6.97
C PRO A 68 -0.98 -17.07 7.75
N LYS A 69 -0.18 -18.13 7.95
CA LYS A 69 1.15 -18.04 8.59
C LYS A 69 2.11 -17.15 7.78
N GLY A 70 2.06 -17.23 6.46
CA GLY A 70 2.81 -16.39 5.54
C GLY A 70 2.50 -14.90 5.72
N ILE A 71 1.21 -14.55 5.75
CA ILE A 71 0.76 -13.16 5.98
C ILE A 71 1.30 -12.62 7.32
N ILE A 72 1.11 -13.38 8.41
CA ILE A 72 1.51 -12.95 9.76
C ILE A 72 3.03 -12.79 9.85
N SER A 73 3.79 -13.76 9.32
CA SER A 73 5.25 -13.71 9.33
C SER A 73 5.80 -12.57 8.48
N ALA A 74 5.22 -12.31 7.30
CA ALA A 74 5.60 -11.20 6.45
C ALA A 74 5.41 -9.85 7.18
N ILE A 75 4.26 -9.65 7.82
CA ILE A 75 3.98 -8.45 8.62
C ILE A 75 4.97 -8.33 9.79
N GLY A 76 5.20 -9.41 10.54
CA GLY A 76 6.11 -9.41 11.69
C GLY A 76 7.56 -9.07 11.31
N ILE A 77 8.08 -9.65 10.22
CA ILE A 77 9.42 -9.34 9.71
C ILE A 77 9.47 -7.88 9.23
N SER A 78 8.43 -7.41 8.54
CA SER A 78 8.35 -6.03 8.04
C SER A 78 8.36 -5.00 9.17
N ILE A 79 7.70 -5.28 10.29
CA ILE A 79 7.75 -4.43 11.50
C ILE A 79 9.18 -4.34 12.03
N ILE A 80 9.86 -5.46 12.23
CA ILE A 80 11.21 -5.48 12.84
C ILE A 80 12.22 -4.80 11.91
N VAL A 81 12.27 -5.20 10.64
CA VAL A 81 13.24 -4.67 9.67
C VAL A 81 12.92 -3.21 9.32
N GLY A 82 11.63 -2.89 9.12
CA GLY A 82 11.17 -1.54 8.83
C GLY A 82 11.45 -0.58 9.99
N TRP A 83 11.21 -1.01 11.23
CA TRP A 83 11.52 -0.20 12.41
C TRP A 83 13.03 0.07 12.54
N GLY A 84 13.88 -0.96 12.35
CA GLY A 84 15.33 -0.79 12.35
C GLY A 84 15.81 0.14 11.23
N TYR A 85 15.19 0.08 10.05
CA TYR A 85 15.47 0.98 8.94
C TYR A 85 15.07 2.44 9.26
N LEU A 86 13.86 2.65 9.78
CA LEU A 86 13.38 3.98 10.16
C LEU A 86 14.28 4.61 11.22
N LEU A 87 14.65 3.86 12.26
CA LEU A 87 15.64 4.33 13.24
C LEU A 87 16.95 4.75 12.56
N GLY A 88 17.49 3.89 11.68
CA GLY A 88 18.73 4.18 10.97
C GLY A 88 18.68 5.48 10.15
N ILE A 89 17.55 5.74 9.49
CA ILE A 89 17.31 6.98 8.74
C ILE A 89 17.17 8.17 9.70
N THR A 90 16.37 8.07 10.76
CA THR A 90 16.16 9.19 11.69
C THR A 90 17.45 9.58 12.42
N PHE A 91 18.33 8.62 12.72
CA PHE A 91 19.68 8.92 13.23
C PHE A 91 20.58 9.61 12.20
N ALA A 92 20.35 9.42 10.89
CA ALA A 92 21.11 10.06 9.83
C ALA A 92 20.55 11.45 9.43
N VAL A 93 19.33 11.80 9.84
CA VAL A 93 18.74 13.12 9.65
C VAL A 93 19.45 14.13 10.55
N THR A 94 20.08 15.14 9.95
CA THR A 94 20.82 16.17 10.69
C THR A 94 20.21 17.56 10.57
N ASP A 95 19.55 17.86 9.45
CA ASP A 95 18.85 19.12 9.19
C ASP A 95 17.58 18.87 8.39
N ILE A 96 16.41 19.05 9.02
CA ILE A 96 15.12 18.81 8.37
C ILE A 96 14.83 19.85 7.29
N ALA A 97 15.22 21.12 7.50
CA ALA A 97 14.93 22.20 6.56
C ALA A 97 15.67 21.96 5.24
N SER A 98 16.96 21.61 5.31
CA SER A 98 17.75 21.26 4.11
C SER A 98 17.24 20.02 3.38
N LEU A 99 16.66 19.05 4.11
CA LEU A 99 16.14 17.81 3.51
C LEU A 99 14.83 18.03 2.76
N LEU A 100 13.98 18.92 3.24
CA LEU A 100 12.67 19.22 2.64
C LEU A 100 12.73 20.34 1.60
N ASP A 101 13.85 21.06 1.52
CA ASP A 101 14.05 22.11 0.52
C ASP A 101 13.98 21.56 -0.92
N SER A 102 13.10 22.14 -1.74
CA SER A 102 12.94 21.76 -3.16
C SER A 102 14.17 22.09 -4.01
N ASP A 103 15.01 23.02 -3.57
CA ASP A 103 16.22 23.44 -4.30
C ASP A 103 17.44 22.57 -3.96
N ASN A 104 17.27 21.55 -3.12
CA ASN A 104 18.37 20.65 -2.75
C ASN A 104 18.77 19.68 -3.88
N ASP A 105 19.92 19.02 -3.72
CA ASP A 105 20.49 18.07 -4.70
C ASP A 105 19.52 16.95 -5.14
N ALA A 106 18.51 16.63 -4.31
CA ALA A 106 17.50 15.61 -4.58
C ALA A 106 16.09 16.19 -4.81
N GLY A 107 15.94 17.48 -5.08
CA GLY A 107 14.65 18.11 -5.41
C GLY A 107 13.57 17.98 -4.33
N GLY A 108 13.96 17.99 -3.06
CA GLY A 108 13.03 17.84 -1.91
C GLY A 108 12.66 16.40 -1.55
N TYR A 109 13.22 15.39 -2.23
CA TYR A 109 13.04 13.98 -1.84
C TYR A 109 13.90 13.63 -0.62
N ALA A 110 13.34 13.83 0.58
CA ALA A 110 14.04 13.72 1.86
C ALA A 110 14.88 12.43 2.01
N ILE A 111 14.33 11.26 1.72
CA ILE A 111 15.06 9.98 1.85
C ILE A 111 16.23 9.91 0.87
N ALA A 112 16.04 10.36 -0.37
CA ALA A 112 17.11 10.38 -1.36
C ALA A 112 18.23 11.34 -0.93
N GLN A 113 17.85 12.51 -0.39
CA GLN A 113 18.80 13.49 0.11
C GLN A 113 19.58 12.97 1.33
N VAL A 114 18.93 12.31 2.29
CA VAL A 114 19.61 11.70 3.45
C VAL A 114 20.65 10.68 2.99
N ILE A 115 20.30 9.80 2.05
CA ILE A 115 21.23 8.79 1.52
C ILE A 115 22.40 9.47 0.81
N TYR A 116 22.13 10.45 -0.04
CA TYR A 116 23.17 11.20 -0.76
C TYR A 116 24.12 11.93 0.20
N GLN A 117 23.58 12.66 1.18
CA GLN A 117 24.34 13.42 2.16
C GLN A 117 25.18 12.52 3.08
N ALA A 118 24.65 11.37 3.50
CA ALA A 118 25.39 10.42 4.34
C ALA A 118 26.69 9.97 3.65
N PHE A 119 26.64 9.62 2.36
CA PHE A 119 27.82 9.24 1.59
C PHE A 119 28.74 10.43 1.30
N LYS A 120 28.18 11.59 0.94
CA LYS A 120 28.94 12.83 0.70
C LYS A 120 29.74 13.26 1.91
N SER A 121 29.16 13.15 3.12
CA SER A 121 29.84 13.52 4.36
C SER A 121 30.96 12.55 4.75
N ARG A 122 30.82 11.25 4.43
CA ARG A 122 31.82 10.22 4.77
C ARG A 122 32.99 10.17 3.80
N TYR A 123 32.71 10.23 2.50
CA TYR A 123 33.66 9.94 1.43
C TYR A 123 33.99 11.16 0.55
N GLY A 124 33.39 12.32 0.82
CA GLY A 124 33.59 13.53 0.02
C GLY A 124 32.86 13.54 -1.32
N ASN A 125 32.18 12.44 -1.70
CA ASN A 125 31.37 12.34 -2.90
C ASN A 125 30.07 11.58 -2.63
N GLY A 126 29.01 11.88 -3.41
CA GLY A 126 27.69 11.26 -3.27
C GLY A 126 27.47 10.01 -4.13
N VAL A 127 28.52 9.50 -4.80
CA VAL A 127 28.39 8.40 -5.78
C VAL A 127 27.84 7.14 -5.12
N GLY A 128 28.31 6.79 -3.91
CA GLY A 128 27.79 5.65 -3.17
C GLY A 128 26.32 5.80 -2.77
N GLY A 129 25.85 7.04 -2.58
CA GLY A 129 24.45 7.34 -2.33
C GLY A 129 23.58 7.09 -3.57
N ILE A 130 24.06 7.53 -4.74
CA ILE A 130 23.40 7.28 -6.04
C ILE A 130 23.32 5.77 -6.34
N ILE A 131 24.41 5.03 -6.12
CA ILE A 131 24.41 3.57 -6.29
C ILE A 131 23.40 2.91 -5.34
N SER A 132 23.33 3.38 -4.09
CA SER A 132 22.36 2.89 -3.12
C SER A 132 20.90 3.14 -3.57
N LEU A 133 20.62 4.31 -4.17
CA LEU A 133 19.32 4.60 -4.77
C LEU A 133 19.02 3.70 -5.97
N GLY A 134 20.03 3.31 -6.76
CA GLY A 134 19.89 2.30 -7.81
C GLY A 134 19.40 0.94 -7.27
N VAL A 135 19.90 0.51 -6.11
CA VAL A 135 19.40 -0.70 -5.44
C VAL A 135 17.93 -0.56 -5.03
N VAL A 136 17.53 0.63 -4.54
CA VAL A 136 16.12 0.93 -4.21
C VAL A 136 15.25 0.88 -5.45
N ALA A 137 15.71 1.43 -6.58
CA ALA A 137 14.98 1.38 -7.85
C ALA A 137 14.74 -0.06 -8.32
N VAL A 138 15.76 -0.93 -8.22
CA VAL A 138 15.63 -2.36 -8.54
C VAL A 138 14.64 -3.06 -7.61
N ALA A 139 14.66 -2.74 -6.30
CA ALA A 139 13.71 -3.30 -5.34
C ALA A 139 12.26 -2.89 -5.67
N ILE A 140 12.03 -1.62 -6.04
CA ILE A 140 10.71 -1.13 -6.48
C ILE A 140 10.26 -1.85 -7.75
N PHE A 141 11.17 -2.11 -8.69
CA PHE A 141 10.85 -2.88 -9.90
C PHE A 141 10.36 -4.30 -9.57
N PHE A 142 11.03 -5.01 -8.66
CA PHE A 142 10.57 -6.32 -8.18
C PHE A 142 9.20 -6.25 -7.48
N CYS A 143 8.97 -5.22 -6.67
CA CYS A 143 7.67 -4.97 -6.05
C CYS A 143 6.56 -4.78 -7.09
N GLY A 144 6.83 -4.00 -8.14
CA GLY A 144 5.91 -3.79 -9.26
C GLY A 144 5.57 -5.09 -9.99
N MET A 145 6.59 -5.92 -10.29
CA MET A 145 6.37 -7.23 -10.92
C MET A 145 5.48 -8.14 -10.06
N SER A 146 5.74 -8.22 -8.75
CA SER A 146 4.91 -9.00 -7.82
C SER A 146 3.46 -8.50 -7.78
N SER A 147 3.26 -7.18 -7.80
CA SER A 147 1.94 -6.56 -7.81
C SER A 147 1.14 -6.91 -9.08
N VAL A 148 1.79 -6.87 -10.25
CA VAL A 148 1.17 -7.26 -11.53
C VAL A 148 0.81 -8.75 -11.55
N THR A 149 1.68 -9.61 -11.01
CA THR A 149 1.39 -11.03 -10.85
C THR A 149 0.16 -11.26 -9.97
N SER A 150 0.07 -10.60 -8.81
CA SER A 150 -1.08 -10.73 -7.91
C SER A 150 -2.37 -10.23 -8.56
N ASN A 151 -2.32 -9.05 -9.21
CA ASN A 151 -3.48 -8.47 -9.87
C ASN A 151 -4.00 -9.33 -11.02
N SER A 152 -3.11 -9.87 -11.86
CA SER A 152 -3.50 -10.72 -12.98
C SER A 152 -4.17 -12.02 -12.54
N ARG A 153 -3.76 -12.62 -11.40
CA ARG A 153 -4.43 -13.81 -10.83
C ARG A 153 -5.83 -13.50 -10.31
N MET A 154 -5.98 -12.38 -9.60
CA MET A 154 -7.30 -11.92 -9.18
C MET A 154 -8.20 -11.66 -10.39
N ALA A 155 -7.68 -11.00 -11.43
CA ALA A 155 -8.41 -10.74 -12.65
C ALA A 155 -8.82 -12.03 -13.38
N TYR A 156 -7.94 -13.02 -13.43
CA TYR A 156 -8.24 -14.35 -13.95
C TYR A 156 -9.36 -15.03 -13.15
N ALA A 157 -9.28 -15.05 -11.81
CA ALA A 157 -10.28 -15.69 -10.95
C ALA A 157 -11.67 -15.05 -11.11
N PHE A 158 -11.75 -13.72 -11.12
CA PHE A 158 -13.00 -13.00 -11.38
C PHE A 158 -13.55 -13.28 -12.79
N SER A 159 -12.68 -13.41 -13.78
CA SER A 159 -13.08 -13.72 -15.16
C SER A 159 -13.56 -15.16 -15.31
N ARG A 160 -12.94 -16.10 -14.60
CA ARG A 160 -13.39 -17.50 -14.52
C ARG A 160 -14.81 -17.61 -13.95
N ASP A 161 -15.13 -16.77 -12.97
CA ASP A 161 -16.47 -16.70 -12.37
C ASP A 161 -17.47 -15.89 -13.23
N GLY A 162 -17.07 -15.47 -14.44
CA GLY A 162 -17.92 -14.71 -15.37
C GLY A 162 -18.19 -13.26 -14.94
N ALA A 163 -17.48 -12.76 -13.93
CA ALA A 163 -17.75 -11.45 -13.33
C ALA A 163 -17.22 -10.26 -14.15
N MET A 164 -16.41 -10.50 -15.20
CA MET A 164 -15.85 -9.46 -16.05
C MET A 164 -16.44 -9.43 -17.46
N PRO A 165 -16.56 -8.23 -18.08
CA PRO A 165 -16.88 -8.13 -19.50
C PRO A 165 -15.77 -8.81 -20.30
N LEU A 166 -16.12 -9.54 -21.37
CA LEU A 166 -15.17 -10.34 -22.16
C LEU A 166 -14.41 -11.39 -21.31
N SER A 167 -15.05 -11.94 -20.28
CA SER A 167 -14.51 -13.02 -19.43
C SER A 167 -13.83 -14.14 -20.21
N SER A 168 -14.34 -14.45 -21.41
CA SER A 168 -13.79 -15.45 -22.33
C SER A 168 -12.36 -15.18 -22.80
N LEU A 169 -11.90 -13.93 -22.80
CA LEU A 169 -10.53 -13.54 -23.14
C LEU A 169 -9.61 -13.57 -21.92
N TRP A 170 -10.08 -13.03 -20.79
CA TRP A 170 -9.26 -12.83 -19.59
C TRP A 170 -9.00 -14.12 -18.81
N HIS A 171 -9.90 -15.11 -18.90
CA HIS A 171 -9.70 -16.41 -18.26
C HIS A 171 -8.79 -17.38 -19.07
N GLN A 172 -8.23 -16.96 -20.20
CA GLN A 172 -7.32 -17.82 -20.97
C GLN A 172 -5.94 -17.84 -20.32
N VAL A 173 -5.44 -19.05 -20.07
CA VAL A 173 -4.10 -19.30 -19.52
C VAL A 173 -3.20 -19.93 -20.59
N ASN A 174 -1.90 -19.62 -20.53
CA ASN A 174 -0.91 -20.23 -21.40
C ASN A 174 -0.49 -21.63 -20.89
N LYS A 175 0.48 -22.27 -21.58
CA LYS A 175 1.04 -23.58 -21.18
C LYS A 175 1.73 -23.60 -19.81
N GLN A 176 2.04 -22.44 -19.25
CA GLN A 176 2.68 -22.26 -17.94
C GLN A 176 1.66 -21.81 -16.88
N GLU A 177 0.35 -21.93 -17.17
CA GLU A 177 -0.75 -21.53 -16.27
C GLU A 177 -0.77 -20.03 -15.94
N VAL A 178 -0.16 -19.20 -16.81
CA VAL A 178 -0.12 -17.74 -16.67
C VAL A 178 -1.24 -17.10 -17.51
N PRO A 179 -2.10 -16.23 -16.92
CA PRO A 179 -3.15 -15.53 -17.64
C PRO A 179 -2.60 -14.30 -18.39
N ILE A 180 -1.94 -14.52 -19.53
CA ILE A 180 -1.22 -13.47 -20.29
C ILE A 180 -2.10 -12.26 -20.63
N TYR A 181 -3.35 -12.48 -21.06
CA TYR A 181 -4.24 -11.36 -21.40
C TYR A 181 -4.60 -10.50 -20.18
N ALA A 182 -4.79 -11.13 -19.01
CA ALA A 182 -5.03 -10.42 -17.76
C ALA A 182 -3.79 -9.63 -17.31
N VAL A 183 -2.58 -10.17 -17.55
CA VAL A 183 -1.32 -9.45 -17.31
C VAL A 183 -1.24 -8.19 -18.17
N TRP A 184 -1.46 -8.31 -19.49
CA TRP A 184 -1.41 -7.16 -20.39
C TRP A 184 -2.49 -6.11 -20.09
N LEU A 185 -3.70 -6.55 -19.72
CA LEU A 185 -4.75 -5.64 -19.27
C LEU A 185 -4.30 -4.84 -18.04
N SER A 186 -3.72 -5.52 -17.04
CA SER A 186 -3.22 -4.91 -15.81
C SER A 186 -2.12 -3.88 -16.10
N THR A 187 -1.15 -4.27 -16.94
CA THR A 187 -0.04 -3.40 -17.34
C THR A 187 -0.51 -2.20 -18.15
N PHE A 188 -1.45 -2.39 -19.08
CA PHE A 188 -1.98 -1.32 -19.91
C PHE A 188 -2.74 -0.28 -19.07
N ILE A 189 -3.61 -0.73 -18.16
CA ILE A 189 -4.33 0.17 -17.25
C ILE A 189 -3.34 0.91 -16.35
N SER A 190 -2.36 0.20 -15.79
CA SER A 190 -1.31 0.81 -14.95
C SER A 190 -0.49 1.85 -15.72
N PHE A 191 -0.18 1.59 -16.99
CA PHE A 191 0.50 2.54 -17.88
C PHE A 191 -0.34 3.77 -18.15
N CYS A 192 -1.63 3.61 -18.47
CA CYS A 192 -2.55 4.74 -18.64
C CYS A 192 -2.66 5.59 -17.37
N MET A 193 -2.72 4.96 -16.20
CA MET A 193 -2.70 5.67 -14.92
C MET A 193 -1.36 6.40 -14.72
N ALA A 194 -0.23 5.75 -14.99
CA ALA A 194 1.09 6.38 -14.90
C ALA A 194 1.27 7.56 -15.87
N LEU A 195 0.60 7.59 -17.03
CA LEU A 195 0.63 8.78 -17.90
C LEU A 195 0.01 10.01 -17.23
N THR A 196 -1.01 9.83 -16.38
CA THR A 196 -1.63 10.97 -15.67
C THR A 196 -0.70 11.59 -14.63
N SER A 197 0.26 10.84 -14.09
CA SER A 197 1.24 11.39 -13.14
C SER A 197 2.30 12.28 -13.80
N LEU A 198 2.49 12.18 -15.12
CA LEU A 198 3.41 13.07 -15.85
C LEU A 198 2.93 14.53 -15.87
N GLN A 199 1.61 14.75 -15.76
CA GLN A 199 1.02 16.07 -15.88
C GLN A 199 1.01 16.83 -14.55
N SER A 200 0.86 16.14 -13.41
CA SER A 200 0.78 16.77 -12.10
C SER A 200 1.14 15.82 -10.97
N LEU A 201 1.95 16.31 -10.02
CA LEU A 201 2.25 15.61 -8.77
C LEU A 201 0.99 15.35 -7.93
N VAL A 202 -0.02 16.22 -8.06
CA VAL A 202 -1.31 16.10 -7.37
C VAL A 202 -2.07 14.88 -7.86
N ALA A 203 -2.07 14.65 -9.19
CA ALA A 203 -2.69 13.48 -9.79
C ALA A 203 -2.00 12.18 -9.32
N PHE A 204 -0.68 12.19 -9.22
CA PHE A 204 0.09 11.08 -8.66
C PHE A 204 -0.31 10.78 -7.21
N GLN A 205 -0.30 11.78 -6.33
CA GLN A 205 -0.66 11.61 -4.91
C GLN A 205 -2.11 11.16 -4.72
N ALA A 206 -3.02 11.68 -5.53
CA ALA A 206 -4.42 11.24 -5.55
C ALA A 206 -4.54 9.76 -5.95
N MET A 207 -3.85 9.32 -7.01
CA MET A 207 -3.85 7.91 -7.41
C MET A 207 -3.30 6.98 -6.32
N VAL A 208 -2.19 7.35 -5.69
CA VAL A 208 -1.59 6.58 -4.59
C VAL A 208 -2.58 6.46 -3.43
N SER A 209 -3.25 7.56 -3.08
CA SER A 209 -4.25 7.60 -2.01
C SER A 209 -5.48 6.74 -2.35
N ILE A 210 -5.99 6.81 -3.59
CA ILE A 210 -7.11 5.99 -4.07
C ILE A 210 -6.75 4.51 -4.04
N ALA A 211 -5.57 4.13 -4.54
CA ALA A 211 -5.11 2.75 -4.53
C ALA A 211 -5.02 2.20 -3.10
N THR A 212 -4.50 3.01 -2.18
CA THR A 212 -4.35 2.63 -0.77
C THR A 212 -5.71 2.49 -0.07
N ILE A 213 -6.59 3.51 -0.15
CA ILE A 213 -7.90 3.46 0.49
C ILE A 213 -8.76 2.35 -0.12
N GLY A 214 -8.80 2.26 -1.44
CA GLY A 214 -9.62 1.26 -2.15
C GLY A 214 -9.26 -0.16 -1.73
N LEU A 215 -7.95 -0.46 -1.64
CA LEU A 215 -7.46 -1.75 -1.16
C LEU A 215 -7.89 -2.04 0.29
N TYR A 216 -7.74 -1.07 1.20
CA TYR A 216 -8.13 -1.27 2.59
C TYR A 216 -9.64 -1.41 2.79
N ILE A 217 -10.46 -0.65 2.04
CA ILE A 217 -11.92 -0.83 2.05
C ILE A 217 -12.26 -2.24 1.57
N ALA A 218 -11.61 -2.73 0.51
CA ALA A 218 -11.80 -4.08 0.00
C ALA A 218 -11.45 -5.16 1.04
N TYR A 219 -10.47 -4.92 1.93
CA TYR A 219 -10.17 -5.81 3.05
C TYR A 219 -11.17 -5.70 4.20
N ALA A 220 -11.59 -4.48 4.54
CA ALA A 220 -12.52 -4.25 5.63
C ALA A 220 -13.90 -4.84 5.36
N LEU A 221 -14.35 -4.85 4.10
CA LEU A 221 -15.70 -5.31 3.75
C LEU A 221 -15.93 -6.79 4.10
N PRO A 222 -15.10 -7.77 3.66
CA PRO A 222 -15.24 -9.17 4.11
C PRO A 222 -15.11 -9.33 5.62
N ILE A 223 -14.21 -8.58 6.27
CA ILE A 223 -14.02 -8.64 7.73
C ILE A 223 -15.29 -8.16 8.44
N PHE A 224 -15.88 -7.06 7.98
CA PHE A 224 -17.11 -6.50 8.50
C PHE A 224 -18.28 -7.49 8.34
N LEU A 225 -18.43 -8.09 7.16
CA LEU A 225 -19.46 -9.10 6.90
C LEU A 225 -19.25 -10.34 7.78
N ARG A 226 -18.00 -10.75 8.03
CA ARG A 226 -17.66 -11.86 8.93
C ARG A 226 -18.09 -11.58 10.37
N VAL A 227 -17.82 -10.39 10.90
CA VAL A 227 -18.14 -10.06 12.31
C VAL A 227 -19.61 -9.71 12.55
N THR A 228 -20.36 -9.38 11.50
CA THR A 228 -21.78 -9.00 11.57
C THR A 228 -22.71 -10.12 11.10
N LEU A 229 -22.76 -10.37 9.79
CA LEU A 229 -23.74 -11.26 9.13
C LEU A 229 -23.37 -12.74 9.24
N ALA A 230 -22.09 -13.06 9.09
CA ALA A 230 -21.62 -14.45 9.09
C ALA A 230 -21.07 -14.90 10.44
N ARG A 231 -21.36 -14.19 11.53
CA ARG A 231 -20.80 -14.49 12.86
C ARG A 231 -21.10 -15.91 13.31
N ASP A 232 -22.34 -16.37 13.09
CA ASP A 232 -22.81 -17.67 13.57
C ASP A 232 -22.76 -18.76 12.49
N SER A 233 -22.61 -18.39 11.22
CA SER A 233 -22.56 -19.32 10.08
C SER A 233 -21.13 -19.62 9.58
N PHE A 234 -20.12 -18.91 10.08
CA PHE A 234 -18.73 -19.08 9.68
C PHE A 234 -18.19 -20.45 10.12
N LYS A 235 -17.75 -21.26 9.16
CA LYS A 235 -17.05 -22.52 9.41
C LYS A 235 -15.54 -22.25 9.53
N PRO A 236 -14.91 -22.51 10.69
CA PRO A 236 -13.47 -22.32 10.85
C PRO A 236 -12.67 -23.25 9.94
N GLY A 237 -11.65 -22.70 9.27
CA GLY A 237 -10.61 -23.50 8.61
C GLY A 237 -9.55 -24.01 9.59
N PRO A 238 -8.55 -24.77 9.10
CA PRO A 238 -7.43 -25.30 9.90
C PRO A 238 -6.70 -24.21 10.71
N PHE A 239 -6.57 -23.02 10.12
CA PHE A 239 -6.12 -21.82 10.82
C PHE A 239 -7.30 -20.94 11.23
N ASN A 240 -7.46 -20.69 12.54
CA ASN A 240 -8.51 -19.81 13.05
C ASN A 240 -8.07 -19.07 14.32
N LEU A 241 -8.50 -17.81 14.43
CA LEU A 241 -8.25 -16.92 15.58
C LEU A 241 -9.19 -17.21 16.77
N GLY A 242 -10.10 -18.18 16.65
CA GLY A 242 -11.07 -18.53 17.68
C GLY A 242 -11.91 -17.33 18.11
N ARG A 243 -12.07 -17.17 19.42
CA ARG A 243 -12.88 -16.09 20.03
C ARG A 243 -12.29 -14.69 19.79
N TYR A 244 -10.97 -14.58 19.59
CA TYR A 244 -10.32 -13.31 19.31
C TYR A 244 -10.61 -12.81 17.89
N GLY A 245 -11.08 -13.66 16.98
CA GLY A 245 -11.40 -13.28 15.61
C GLY A 245 -12.45 -12.16 15.50
N ILE A 246 -13.42 -12.09 16.42
CA ILE A 246 -14.44 -11.04 16.44
C ILE A 246 -13.84 -9.71 16.90
N LEU A 247 -13.05 -9.73 17.98
CA LEU A 247 -12.42 -8.53 18.53
C LEU A 247 -11.43 -7.94 17.52
N VAL A 248 -10.53 -8.78 16.98
CA VAL A 248 -9.57 -8.37 15.95
C VAL A 248 -10.28 -7.86 14.70
N GLY A 249 -11.41 -8.47 14.32
CA GLY A 249 -12.21 -8.02 13.18
C GLY A 249 -12.80 -6.62 13.38
N TRP A 250 -13.38 -6.32 14.56
CA TRP A 250 -13.88 -4.98 14.86
C TRP A 250 -12.77 -3.93 14.91
N VAL A 251 -11.62 -4.27 15.53
CA VAL A 251 -10.45 -3.39 15.56
C VAL A 251 -9.98 -3.09 14.14
N ALA A 252 -9.91 -4.10 13.26
CA ALA A 252 -9.53 -3.92 11.87
C ALA A 252 -10.50 -3.01 11.10
N VAL A 253 -11.81 -3.20 11.24
CA VAL A 253 -12.82 -2.37 10.56
C VAL A 253 -12.78 -0.92 11.06
N LEU A 254 -12.69 -0.71 12.38
CA LEU A 254 -12.59 0.64 12.96
C LEU A 254 -11.29 1.34 12.56
N TRP A 255 -10.18 0.60 12.50
CA TRP A 255 -8.91 1.12 12.01
C TRP A 255 -9.00 1.53 10.54
N VAL A 256 -9.57 0.68 9.68
CA VAL A 256 -9.77 1.01 8.26
C VAL A 256 -10.68 2.23 8.09
N ALA A 257 -11.77 2.32 8.84
CA ALA A 257 -12.64 3.50 8.82
C ALA A 257 -11.87 4.77 9.24
N THR A 258 -11.03 4.67 10.26
CA THR A 258 -10.20 5.78 10.73
C THR A 258 -9.22 6.23 9.64
N ILE A 259 -8.42 5.33 9.07
CA ILE A 259 -7.46 5.69 8.02
C ILE A 259 -8.14 6.18 6.75
N SER A 260 -9.32 5.68 6.38
CA SER A 260 -10.07 6.18 5.22
C SER A 260 -10.45 7.64 5.39
N VAL A 261 -10.83 8.07 6.60
CA VAL A 261 -11.04 9.49 6.92
C VAL A 261 -9.71 10.23 6.84
N LEU A 262 -8.64 9.72 7.45
CA LEU A 262 -7.35 10.41 7.48
C LEU A 262 -6.73 10.63 6.09
N PHE A 263 -6.78 9.62 5.22
CA PHE A 263 -6.36 9.74 3.82
C PHE A 263 -7.29 10.64 2.98
N SER A 264 -8.46 11.02 3.51
CA SER A 264 -9.39 11.98 2.89
C SER A 264 -9.12 13.42 3.33
N LEU A 265 -8.36 13.61 4.40
CA LEU A 265 -8.07 14.92 4.96
C LEU A 265 -6.97 15.65 4.16
N PRO A 266 -6.99 17.00 4.14
CA PRO A 266 -5.97 17.80 3.47
C PRO A 266 -4.63 17.76 4.21
N VAL A 267 -3.54 17.67 3.45
CA VAL A 267 -2.16 17.64 3.99
C VAL A 267 -1.50 19.02 4.01
N ALA A 268 -2.13 20.04 3.42
CA ALA A 268 -1.65 21.41 3.41
C ALA A 268 -2.79 22.44 3.40
N TYR A 269 -2.53 23.62 3.96
CA TYR A 269 -3.41 24.78 4.01
C TYR A 269 -2.65 26.05 3.58
N PRO A 270 -3.31 26.99 2.86
CA PRO A 270 -4.70 26.96 2.43
C PRO A 270 -4.98 25.93 1.31
N ILE A 271 -6.20 25.40 1.28
CA ILE A 271 -6.62 24.43 0.26
C ILE A 271 -6.80 25.16 -1.08
N THR A 272 -6.02 24.79 -2.08
CA THR A 272 -6.09 25.24 -3.47
C THR A 272 -6.49 24.08 -4.38
N LYS A 273 -6.79 24.36 -5.66
CA LYS A 273 -7.09 23.30 -6.64
C LYS A 273 -5.89 22.34 -6.84
N ASP A 274 -4.69 22.83 -6.54
CA ASP A 274 -3.42 22.15 -6.73
C ASP A 274 -2.94 21.40 -5.47
N ASN A 275 -3.68 21.42 -4.36
CA ASN A 275 -3.38 20.60 -3.18
C ASN A 275 -4.61 19.87 -2.61
N LEU A 276 -5.78 20.07 -3.22
CA LEU A 276 -7.00 19.39 -2.81
C LEU A 276 -6.84 17.88 -2.99
N ASN A 277 -7.13 17.15 -1.92
CA ASN A 277 -7.14 15.71 -1.95
C ASN A 277 -8.44 15.22 -2.62
N TYR A 278 -8.34 14.78 -3.88
CA TYR A 278 -9.48 14.29 -4.68
C TYR A 278 -9.90 12.86 -4.34
N THR A 279 -9.20 12.19 -3.42
CA THR A 279 -9.46 10.80 -3.06
C THR A 279 -10.89 10.52 -2.61
N PRO A 280 -11.55 11.34 -1.77
CA PRO A 280 -12.91 11.05 -1.31
C PRO A 280 -13.93 11.04 -2.45
N ILE A 281 -13.74 11.94 -3.42
CA ILE A 281 -14.59 12.05 -4.60
C ILE A 281 -14.42 10.81 -5.48
N ALA A 282 -13.17 10.40 -5.71
CA ALA A 282 -12.88 9.22 -6.52
C ALA A 282 -13.36 7.92 -5.87
N VAL A 283 -13.11 7.73 -4.57
CA VAL A 283 -13.56 6.55 -3.81
C VAL A 283 -15.09 6.52 -3.73
N GLY A 284 -15.73 7.65 -3.40
CA GLY A 284 -17.19 7.76 -3.36
C GLY A 284 -17.82 7.48 -4.73
N GLY A 285 -17.26 8.05 -5.80
CA GLY A 285 -17.69 7.81 -7.17
C GLY A 285 -17.57 6.35 -7.58
N LEU A 286 -16.45 5.70 -7.24
CA LEU A 286 -16.24 4.27 -7.49
C LEU A 286 -17.27 3.41 -6.74
N LEU A 287 -17.50 3.67 -5.45
CA LEU A 287 -18.49 2.93 -4.66
C LEU A 287 -19.91 3.09 -5.24
N ILE A 288 -20.29 4.31 -5.62
CA ILE A 288 -21.59 4.57 -6.27
C ILE A 288 -21.69 3.80 -7.59
N LEU A 289 -20.64 3.79 -8.40
CA LEU A 289 -20.61 3.05 -9.66
C LEU A 289 -20.74 1.55 -9.42
N THR A 290 -19.96 0.98 -8.51
CA THR A 290 -19.99 -0.46 -8.20
C THR A 290 -21.35 -0.90 -7.66
N ILE A 291 -21.91 -0.15 -6.70
CA ILE A 291 -23.25 -0.42 -6.15
C ILE A 291 -24.32 -0.22 -7.22
N GLY A 292 -24.19 0.80 -8.06
CA GLY A 292 -25.10 1.07 -9.17
C GLY A 292 -25.12 -0.07 -10.19
N VAL A 293 -23.95 -0.58 -10.58
CA VAL A 293 -23.82 -1.75 -11.48
C VAL A 293 -24.38 -3.01 -10.81
N TRP A 294 -24.14 -3.19 -9.50
CA TRP A 294 -24.69 -4.31 -8.75
C TRP A 294 -26.22 -4.31 -8.74
N ILE A 295 -26.85 -3.19 -8.41
CA ILE A 295 -28.31 -3.05 -8.33
C ILE A 295 -28.96 -3.13 -9.71
N SER A 296 -28.34 -2.55 -10.73
CA SER A 296 -28.92 -2.48 -12.08
C SER A 296 -28.75 -3.77 -12.88
N SER A 297 -27.65 -4.51 -12.70
CA SER A 297 -27.31 -5.64 -13.56
C SER A 297 -26.77 -6.84 -12.78
N ALA A 298 -25.64 -6.71 -12.08
CA ALA A 298 -24.89 -7.87 -11.59
C ALA A 298 -25.65 -8.75 -10.60
N ARG A 299 -26.56 -8.20 -9.77
CA ARG A 299 -27.38 -9.02 -8.87
C ARG A 299 -28.32 -10.01 -9.56
N PHE A 300 -28.62 -9.82 -10.84
CA PHE A 300 -29.56 -10.66 -11.59
C PHE A 300 -28.91 -11.86 -12.27
N TRP A 301 -27.60 -11.79 -12.54
CA TRP A 301 -26.89 -12.83 -13.30
C TRP A 301 -25.67 -13.41 -12.58
N PHE A 302 -25.06 -12.69 -11.63
CA PHE A 302 -23.89 -13.17 -10.91
C PHE A 302 -24.29 -14.16 -9.82
N LYS A 303 -23.84 -15.41 -9.93
CA LYS A 303 -24.20 -16.52 -9.03
C LYS A 303 -23.19 -16.76 -7.90
N GLY A 304 -22.09 -16.00 -7.88
CA GLY A 304 -21.01 -16.18 -6.91
C GLY A 304 -19.88 -17.09 -7.41
N PRO A 305 -18.85 -17.33 -6.58
CA PRO A 305 -17.67 -18.12 -6.94
C PRO A 305 -18.03 -19.57 -7.25
N ILE A 306 -17.46 -20.12 -8.32
CA ILE A 306 -17.68 -21.51 -8.69
C ILE A 306 -16.76 -22.41 -7.85
N THR A 307 -17.32 -23.23 -6.96
CA THR A 307 -16.56 -24.21 -6.17
C THR A 307 -16.10 -25.39 -7.04
N ASN A 308 -14.77 -25.58 -7.14
CA ASN A 308 -14.15 -26.69 -7.88
C ASN A 308 -13.97 -27.97 -7.04
N ILE A 309 -14.81 -28.22 -6.03
CA ILE A 309 -14.60 -29.32 -5.06
C ILE A 309 -14.90 -30.71 -5.66
N ASP A 310 -15.54 -30.77 -6.83
CA ASP A 310 -16.01 -32.02 -7.46
C ASP A 310 -15.35 -32.34 -8.82
N ARG A 311 -14.05 -32.08 -9.00
CA ARG A 311 -13.29 -32.55 -10.18
C ARG A 311 -12.02 -33.30 -9.82
#